data_AF-A0A085FRX3-F1
#
_entry.id   AF-A0A085FRX3-F1
#
_cell.length_a   1.000
_cell.length_b   1.000
_cell.length_c   1.000
_cell.angle_alpha   90.00
_cell.angle_beta   90.00
_cell.angle_gamma   90.00
#
_symmetry.space_group_name_H-M   'P 1'
#
loop_
_entity.id
_entity.type
_entity.pdbx_description
1 polymer ?
#
loop_
_entity_poly.entity_id
_entity_poly.type
_entity_poly.pdbx_seq_one_letter_code
_entity_poly.pdbx_strand_id
1 'polypeptide(L)'
;MLGTPLFPKATVKLENGRTLAVRARGDGRYVDALRVNGKPVGRNWLGHAELTQGARLDFSIATRPNTTRGTREQDAPYSFSRDPARPAVLREED
;
A
#
# COMPACT_ATOMS: atom_id res chain seq x y z
N MET A 1 -4.49 3.11 -2.11
CA MET A 1 -3.17 3.36 -2.71
C MET A 1 -2.19 3.71 -1.63
N LEU A 2 -0.90 3.40 -1.82
CA LEU A 2 0.16 3.80 -0.88
C LEU A 2 0.76 5.14 -1.30
N GLY A 3 0.94 6.04 -0.34
CA GLY A 3 1.69 7.29 -0.50
C GLY A 3 2.92 7.31 0.44
N THR A 4 3.36 8.51 0.80
CA THR A 4 4.45 8.73 1.77
C THR A 4 3.88 9.29 3.09
N PRO A 5 4.29 8.77 4.27
CA PRO A 5 3.84 9.30 5.55
C PRO A 5 4.45 10.68 5.83
N LEU A 6 3.65 11.61 6.35
CA LEU A 6 4.12 12.95 6.74
C LEU A 6 4.77 12.98 8.13
N PHE A 7 4.30 12.14 9.06
CA PHE A 7 4.74 12.15 10.46
C PHE A 7 5.53 10.88 10.82
N PRO A 8 6.49 10.96 11.76
CA PRO A 8 7.23 9.79 12.26
C PRO A 8 6.34 8.72 12.90
N LYS A 9 5.19 9.11 13.45
CA LYS A 9 4.23 8.19 14.06
C LYS A 9 2.81 8.71 13.90
N ALA A 10 1.90 7.81 13.56
CA ALA A 10 0.47 8.03 13.68
C ALA A 10 -0.18 6.78 14.29
N THR A 11 -1.30 6.95 14.99
CA THR A 11 -2.07 5.84 15.55
C THR A 11 -3.54 6.14 15.35
N VAL A 12 -4.24 5.23 14.68
CA VAL A 12 -5.68 5.32 14.42
C VAL A 12 -6.37 4.23 15.21
N LYS A 13 -7.31 4.63 16.06
CA LYS A 13 -8.25 3.70 16.70
C LYS A 13 -9.38 3.42 15.74
N LEU A 14 -9.62 2.15 15.44
CA LEU A 14 -10.68 1.72 14.55
C LEU A 14 -11.96 1.47 15.36
N GLU A 15 -13.12 1.56 14.72
CA GLU A 15 -14.43 1.37 15.37
C GLU A 15 -14.59 -0.02 16.00
N ASN A 16 -13.94 -1.04 15.43
CA ASN A 16 -13.94 -2.40 15.95
C ASN A 16 -12.99 -2.62 17.15
N GLY A 17 -12.48 -1.54 17.75
CA GLY A 17 -11.57 -1.56 18.90
C GLY A 17 -10.11 -1.89 18.55
N ARG A 18 -9.81 -2.25 17.30
CA ARG A 18 -8.43 -2.51 16.86
C ARG A 18 -7.68 -1.22 16.57
N THR A 19 -6.37 -1.34 16.37
CA THR A 19 -5.48 -0.19 16.13
C THR A 19 -4.71 -0.37 14.84
N LEU A 20 -4.64 0.71 14.06
CA LEU A 20 -3.68 0.89 12.98
C LEU A 20 -2.55 1.80 13.47
N ALA A 21 -1.35 1.25 13.59
CA ALA A 21 -0.16 1.99 14.01
C ALA A 21 0.76 2.21 12.80
N VAL A 22 1.07 3.46 12.50
CA VAL A 22 2.01 3.86 11.47
C VAL A 22 3.29 4.38 12.12
N ARG A 23 4.44 3.88 11.68
CA ARG A 23 5.76 4.35 12.09
C ARG A 23 6.59 4.60 10.84
N ALA A 24 7.25 5.74 10.79
CA ALA A 24 8.20 6.09 9.75
C ALA A 24 9.56 6.34 10.39
N ARG A 25 10.62 5.77 9.80
CA ARG A 25 12.00 5.95 10.27
C ARG A 25 12.87 6.36 9.09
N GLY A 26 13.78 7.30 9.33
CA GLY A 26 14.63 7.90 8.30
C GLY A 26 14.21 9.34 8.01
N ASP A 27 14.75 9.89 6.94
CA ASP A 27 14.56 11.28 6.54
C ASP A 27 14.35 11.36 5.02
N GLY A 28 13.68 12.42 4.57
CA GLY A 28 13.31 12.64 3.17
C GLY A 28 11.84 12.34 2.89
N ARG A 29 11.55 12.00 1.63
CA ARG A 29 10.17 11.90 1.12
C ARG A 29 9.86 10.57 0.42
N TYR A 30 10.86 9.72 0.21
CA TYR A 30 10.70 8.49 -0.55
C TYR A 30 10.54 7.28 0.38
N VAL A 31 9.58 6.42 0.06
CA VAL A 31 9.42 5.13 0.74
C VAL A 31 10.44 4.15 0.17
N ASP A 32 11.44 3.81 0.96
CA ASP A 32 12.45 2.81 0.59
C ASP A 32 11.98 1.38 0.88
N ALA A 33 11.23 1.19 1.97
CA ALA A 33 10.64 -0.10 2.32
C ALA A 33 9.36 0.06 3.16
N LEU A 34 8.50 -0.96 3.12
CA LEU A 34 7.35 -1.09 3.99
C LEU A 34 7.36 -2.50 4.61
N ARG A 35 7.10 -2.57 5.91
CA ARG A 35 6.71 -3.81 6.58
C ARG A 35 5.31 -3.68 7.15
N VAL A 36 4.48 -4.71 6.93
CA VAL A 36 3.17 -4.84 7.55
C VAL A 36 3.23 -5.98 8.54
N ASN A 37 2.98 -5.69 9.82
CA ASN A 37 3.06 -6.68 10.90
C ASN A 37 4.40 -7.44 10.89
N GLY A 38 5.50 -6.74 10.59
CA GLY A 38 6.85 -7.28 10.50
C GLY A 38 7.22 -7.93 9.16
N LYS A 39 6.27 -8.21 8.27
CA LYS A 39 6.52 -8.84 6.97
C LYS A 39 6.79 -7.80 5.88
N PRO A 40 7.81 -7.97 5.02
CA PRO A 40 8.09 -7.03 3.93
C PRO A 40 6.95 -7.01 2.91
N VAL A 41 6.59 -5.83 2.45
CA VAL A 41 5.54 -5.61 1.45
C VAL A 41 6.06 -4.70 0.33
N GLY A 42 6.14 -5.27 -0.88
CA GLY A 42 6.61 -4.57 -2.09
C GLY A 42 5.51 -3.85 -2.88
N ARG A 43 4.25 -4.29 -2.77
CA ARG A 43 3.10 -3.71 -3.48
C ARG A 43 2.81 -2.26 -3.08
N ASN A 44 2.21 -1.50 -3.99
CA ASN A 44 1.87 -0.09 -3.81
C ASN A 44 0.44 0.13 -3.28
N TRP A 45 -0.13 -0.88 -2.62
CA TRP A 45 -1.47 -0.85 -2.05
C TRP A 45 -1.58 -1.77 -0.83
N LEU A 46 -2.52 -1.45 0.04
CA LEU A 46 -2.92 -2.27 1.19
C LEU A 46 -4.41 -2.51 1.11
N GLY A 47 -4.84 -3.73 1.45
CA GLY A 47 -6.25 -4.10 1.40
C GLY A 47 -7.01 -3.55 2.61
N HIS A 48 -8.30 -3.24 2.45
CA HIS A 48 -9.12 -2.79 3.56
C HIS A 48 -9.18 -3.82 4.70
N ALA A 49 -9.41 -5.11 4.39
CA ALA A 49 -9.43 -6.19 5.37
C ALA A 49 -8.10 -6.35 6.13
N GLU A 50 -6.97 -6.16 5.45
CA GLU A 50 -5.63 -6.18 6.07
C GLU A 50 -5.47 -5.06 7.11
N LEU A 51 -6.03 -3.88 6.84
CA LEU A 51 -5.98 -2.74 7.76
C LEU A 51 -7.00 -2.86 8.90
N THR A 52 -8.23 -3.29 8.63
CA THR A 52 -9.29 -3.37 9.64
C THR A 52 -9.09 -4.48 10.65
N GLN A 53 -8.25 -5.46 10.33
CA GLN A 53 -7.75 -6.44 11.31
C GLN A 53 -6.76 -5.84 12.31
N GLY A 54 -6.47 -4.54 12.25
CA GLY A 54 -5.39 -3.91 12.99
C GLY A 54 -4.06 -4.23 12.32
N ALA A 55 -3.19 -3.23 12.23
CA ALA A 55 -1.92 -3.39 11.55
C ALA A 55 -0.84 -2.47 12.13
N ARG A 56 0.40 -2.93 12.09
CA ARG A 56 1.59 -2.10 12.25
C ARG A 56 2.23 -1.91 10.88
N LEU A 57 2.26 -0.66 10.41
CA LEU A 57 2.94 -0.25 9.20
C LEU A 57 4.27 0.41 9.59
N ASP A 58 5.38 -0.24 9.29
CA ASP A 58 6.72 0.34 9.49
C ASP A 58 7.30 0.74 8.13
N PHE A 59 7.36 2.04 7.89
CA PHE A 59 7.98 2.65 6.72
C PHE A 59 9.45 2.96 7.01
N SER A 60 10.31 2.56 6.07
CA SER A 60 11.66 3.13 5.93
C SER A 60 11.59 4.28 4.92
N ILE A 61 12.03 5.46 5.33
CA ILE A 61 12.03 6.69 4.53
C ILE A 61 13.46 7.06 4.14
N ALA A 62 13.64 7.48 2.90
CA ALA A 62 14.92 7.86 2.33
C ALA A 62 14.88 9.21 1.61
N THR A 63 16.06 9.83 1.50
CA THR A 63 16.29 11.08 0.78
C THR A 63 16.39 10.89 -0.73
N ARG A 64 16.63 9.66 -1.19
CA ARG A 64 16.69 9.28 -2.61
C ARG A 64 15.66 8.17 -2.91
N PRO A 65 15.09 8.12 -4.12
CA PRO A 65 14.12 7.10 -4.49
C PRO A 65 14.78 5.71 -4.58
N ASN A 66 14.08 4.69 -4.10
CA ASN A 66 14.37 3.31 -4.45
C ASN A 66 13.62 2.96 -5.74
N THR A 67 14.34 2.97 -6.87
CA THR A 67 13.77 2.74 -8.21
C THR A 67 13.40 1.29 -8.49
N THR A 68 13.65 0.38 -7.55
CA THR A 68 13.33 -1.06 -7.68
C THR A 68 12.12 -1.48 -6.86
N ARG A 69 11.70 -0.68 -5.87
CA ARG A 69 10.56 -1.00 -5.01
C ARG A 69 9.25 -0.80 -5.78
N GLY A 70 8.41 -1.83 -5.80
CA GLY A 70 7.02 -1.73 -6.26
C GLY A 70 6.88 -1.47 -7.76
N THR A 71 7.84 -1.93 -8.55
CA THR A 71 7.88 -1.73 -10.02
C THR A 71 7.38 -2.95 -10.80
N ARG A 72 7.19 -4.10 -10.15
CA ARG A 72 6.69 -5.31 -10.83
C ARG A 72 5.20 -5.18 -11.11
N GLU A 73 4.72 -5.87 -12.13
CA GLU A 73 3.30 -5.78 -12.55
C GLU A 73 2.34 -6.13 -11.39
N GLN A 74 2.66 -7.15 -10.60
CA GLN A 74 1.87 -7.57 -9.44
C GLN A 74 1.89 -6.58 -8.25
N ASP A 75 2.84 -5.64 -8.24
CA ASP A 75 2.93 -4.62 -7.20
C ASP A 75 1.99 -3.43 -7.48
N ALA A 76 1.48 -3.33 -8.71
CA ALA A 76 0.51 -2.33 -9.12
C ALA A 76 -0.86 -2.57 -8.43
N PRO A 77 -1.63 -1.52 -8.19
CA PRO A 77 -2.98 -1.65 -7.66
C PRO A 77 -3.99 -2.17 -8.68
N TYR A 78 -5.20 -2.48 -8.22
CA TYR A 78 -6.30 -2.88 -9.08
C TYR A 78 -6.53 -1.90 -10.24
N SER A 79 -6.83 -2.45 -11.42
CA SER A 79 -7.35 -1.74 -12.59
C SER A 79 -8.34 -2.65 -13.30
N PHE A 80 -9.51 -2.13 -13.65
CA PHE A 80 -10.57 -2.91 -14.28
C PHE A 80 -10.13 -3.56 -15.59
N SER A 81 -9.31 -2.88 -16.40
CA SER A 81 -8.80 -3.42 -17.67
C SER A 81 -7.93 -4.68 -17.51
N ARG A 82 -7.44 -4.96 -16.30
CA ARG A 82 -6.64 -6.16 -15.98
C ARG A 82 -7.42 -7.21 -15.18
N ASP A 83 -8.71 -6.98 -14.97
CA ASP A 83 -9.56 -7.90 -14.22
C ASP A 83 -9.91 -9.12 -15.09
N PRO A 84 -9.51 -10.34 -14.72
CA PRO A 84 -9.85 -11.54 -15.48
C PRO A 84 -11.35 -11.87 -15.43
N ALA A 85 -12.07 -11.35 -14.43
CA ALA A 85 -13.52 -11.47 -14.32
C ALA A 85 -14.26 -10.34 -15.06
N ARG A 86 -13.54 -9.46 -15.77
CA ARG A 86 -14.15 -8.40 -16.56
C ARG A 86 -15.10 -8.98 -17.61
N PRO A 87 -16.35 -8.50 -17.71
CA PRO A 87 -17.25 -8.88 -18.80
C PRO A 87 -16.63 -8.53 -20.15
N ALA A 88 -16.76 -9.44 -21.13
CA ALA A 88 -16.43 -9.10 -22.51
C ALA A 88 -17.28 -7.89 -22.92
N VAL A 89 -16.64 -6.88 -23.52
CA VAL A 89 -17.38 -5.76 -24.12
C VAL A 89 -18.16 -6.37 -25.29
N LEU A 90 -19.49 -6.39 -25.19
CA LEU A 90 -20.34 -6.69 -26.34
C LEU A 90 -20.06 -5.59 -27.37
N ARG A 91 -19.43 -5.96 -28.49
CA ARG A 91 -19.38 -5.06 -29.64
C ARG A 91 -20.78 -5.06 -30.25
N GLU A 92 -21.48 -3.94 -30.15
CA GLU A 92 -22.58 -3.68 -31.07
C GLU A 92 -21.94 -3.43 -32.44
N GLU A 93 -22.20 -4.33 -33.38
CA GLU A 93 -21.81 -4.16 -34.78
C GLU A 93 -22.87 -3.31 -35.47
N ASP A 94 -22.44 -2.26 -36.19
CA ASP A 94 -23.22 -1.55 -37.21
C ASP A 94 -22.66 -1.90 -38.60
#